data_AF-A0AAW7QPC5-F1
#
_entry.id   AF-A0AAW7QPC5-F1
#
_cell.length_a   1.000
_cell.length_b   1.000
_cell.length_c   1.000
_cell.angle_alpha   90.00
_cell.angle_beta   90.00
_cell.angle_gamma   90.00
#
_symmetry.space_group_name_H-M   'P 1'
#
loop_
_entity.id
_entity.type
_entity.pdbx_description
1 polymer ?
#
loop_
_entity_poly.entity_id
_entity_poly.type
_entity_poly.pdbx_seq_one_letter_code
_entity_poly.pdbx_strand_id
1 'polypeptide(L)' 'MNQSETRLIEEGWAALVERLGLANASRFIMLLDRRTDGARQYLQSLWGTRPHPSPRPQPPVVNHSDT' A
#
# COMPACT_ATOMS: atom_id res chain seq x y z
N MET A 1 -0.49 -8.80 29.64
CA MET A 1 -0.85 -9.56 28.43
C MET A 1 -1.59 -10.80 28.87
N ASN A 2 -2.86 -10.92 28.54
CA ASN A 2 -3.70 -12.09 28.88
C ASN A 2 -3.82 -13.04 27.67
N GLN A 3 -4.32 -14.25 27.88
CA GLN A 3 -4.42 -15.25 26.80
C GLN A 3 -5.29 -14.80 25.62
N SER A 4 -6.36 -14.03 25.87
CA SER A 4 -7.21 -13.47 24.82
C SER A 4 -6.48 -12.44 23.95
N GLU A 5 -5.65 -11.59 24.54
CA GLU A 5 -4.83 -10.62 23.82
C GLU A 5 -3.78 -11.32 22.96
N THR A 6 -3.10 -12.33 23.49
CA THR A 6 -2.13 -13.13 22.72
C THR A 6 -2.80 -13.77 21.51
N ARG A 7 -3.99 -14.36 21.70
CA ARG A 7 -4.73 -15.00 20.61
C ARG A 7 -5.15 -14.00 19.52
N LEU A 8 -5.61 -12.81 19.91
CA LEU A 8 -5.95 -11.75 18.96
C LEU A 8 -4.73 -11.28 18.15
N ILE A 9 -3.55 -11.22 18.77
CA ILE A 9 -2.31 -10.86 18.08
C ILE A 9 -1.92 -11.94 17.07
N GLU A 10 -2.01 -13.21 17.45
CA GLU A 10 -1.69 -14.34 16.57
C GLU A 10 -2.67 -14.43 15.38
N GLU A 11 -3.97 -14.32 15.64
CA GLU A 11 -5.01 -14.32 14.60
C GLU A 11 -4.87 -13.11 13.67
N GLY A 12 -4.60 -11.92 14.23
CA GLY A 12 -4.36 -10.70 13.45
C GLY A 12 -3.10 -10.80 12.59
N TRP A 13 -2.02 -11.39 13.11
CA TRP A 13 -0.82 -11.65 12.34
C TRP A 13 -1.06 -12.64 11.20
N ALA A 14 -1.76 -13.75 11.47
CA ALA A 14 -2.09 -14.75 10.45
C ALA A 14 -2.90 -14.13 9.30
N ALA A 15 -3.94 -13.36 9.62
CA ALA A 15 -4.76 -12.67 8.62
C ALA A 15 -3.96 -11.64 7.80
N LEU A 16 -3.01 -10.94 8.44
CA LEU A 16 -2.14 -9.98 7.76
C LEU A 16 -1.19 -10.67 6.77
N VAL A 17 -0.58 -11.79 7.18
CA VAL A 17 0.30 -12.60 6.33
C VAL A 17 -0.45 -13.23 5.17
N GLU A 18 -1.65 -13.76 5.41
CA GLU A 18 -2.51 -14.31 4.36
C GLU A 18 -2.83 -13.25 3.29
N ARG A 19 -3.09 -12.01 3.71
CA ARG A 19 -3.47 -10.92 2.81
C ARG A 19 -2.30 -10.31 2.04
N LEU A 20 -1.15 -10.12 2.70
CA LEU A 20 -0.03 -9.33 2.17
C LEU A 20 1.18 -10.18 1.76
N GLY A 21 1.26 -11.42 2.24
CA GLY A 21 2.48 -12.22 2.26
C GLY A 21 3.43 -11.80 3.39
N LEU A 22 4.25 -12.75 3.84
CA LEU A 22 5.14 -12.59 5.00
C LEU A 22 6.04 -11.35 4.91
N ALA A 23 6.70 -11.15 3.77
CA ALA A 23 7.63 -10.04 3.58
C ALA A 23 6.96 -8.66 3.73
N ASN A 24 5.76 -8.50 3.15
CA ASN A 24 5.04 -7.23 3.21
C ASN A 24 4.40 -7.00 4.58
N ALA A 25 3.86 -8.06 5.21
CA ALA A 25 3.35 -8.00 6.58
C ALA A 25 4.45 -7.56 7.57
N SER A 26 5.64 -8.15 7.49
CA SER A 26 6.79 -7.74 8.32
C SER A 26 7.21 -6.30 8.07
N ARG A 27 7.30 -5.87 6.80
CA ARG A 27 7.65 -4.48 6.45
C ARG A 27 6.62 -3.48 6.98
N PHE A 28 5.34 -3.84 6.96
CA PHE A 28 4.28 -3.00 7.52
C PHE A 28 4.44 -2.79 9.03
N ILE A 29 4.67 -3.86 9.79
CA ILE A 29 4.92 -3.77 11.25
C ILE A 29 6.17 -2.94 11.54
N MET A 30 7.25 -3.12 10.79
CA MET A 30 8.47 -2.31 10.93
C MET A 30 8.21 -0.81 10.69
N LEU A 31 7.33 -0.45 9.74
CA LEU A 31 6.99 0.95 9.48
C LEU A 31 6.11 1.55 10.59
N LEU A 32 5.19 0.75 11.16
CA LEU A 32 4.38 1.15 12.32
C LEU A 32 5.24 1.41 13.56
N ASP A 33 6.19 0.50 13.85
CA ASP A 33 7.10 0.60 15.00
C ASP A 33 7.93 1.90 14.93
N ARG A 34 8.41 2.25 13.74
CA ARG A 34 9.16 3.49 13.49
C ARG A 34 8.30 4.76 13.56
N ARG A 35 6.99 4.64 13.83
CA ARG A 35 5.99 5.74 13.80
C ARG A 35 6.08 6.58 12.53
N THR A 36 6.48 5.95 11.43
CA THR A 36 6.62 6.66 10.15
C THR A 36 5.25 6.75 9.49
N ASP A 37 4.89 7.93 8.99
CA ASP A 37 3.70 8.11 8.13
C ASP A 37 3.71 7.18 6.90
N GLY A 38 4.90 6.65 6.55
CA GLY A 38 5.10 5.64 5.52
C GLY A 38 4.34 4.33 5.76
N ALA A 39 3.98 3.98 7.00
CA ALA A 39 3.17 2.80 7.28
C ALA A 39 1.79 2.89 6.60
N ARG A 40 1.14 4.06 6.69
CA ARG A 40 -0.18 4.31 6.09
C ARG A 40 -0.11 4.38 4.57
N GLN A 41 0.94 4.98 4.01
CA GLN A 41 1.12 5.03 2.56
C GLN A 41 1.39 3.64 1.97
N TYR A 42 2.16 2.81 2.69
CA TYR A 42 2.45 1.43 2.32
C TYR A 42 1.20 0.53 2.41
N LEU A 43 0.39 0.70 3.46
CA LEU A 43 -0.94 0.11 3.61
C LEU A 43 -1.81 0.49 2.37
N GLN A 44 -1.89 1.78 2.03
CA GLN A 44 -2.68 2.24 0.88
C GLN A 44 -2.20 1.66 -0.46
N SER A 45 -0.89 1.52 -0.68
CA SER A 45 -0.35 0.96 -1.92
C SER A 45 -0.56 -0.55 -2.06
N LEU A 46 -0.52 -1.29 -0.94
CA LEU A 46 -0.78 -2.73 -0.92
C LEU A 46 -2.27 -3.07 -1.07
N TRP A 47 -3.17 -2.26 -0.49
CA TRP A 47 -4.61 -2.50 -0.57
C TRP A 47 -5.27 -1.94 -1.82
N GLY A 48 -4.67 -0.94 -2.46
CA GLY A 48 -5.03 -0.48 -3.80
C GLY A 48 -6.53 -0.26 -4.02
N THR A 49 -7.09 0.84 -3.51
CA THR A 49 -7.91 1.65 -4.43
C THR A 49 -6.94 2.08 -5.51
N ARG A 50 -7.00 1.42 -6.68
CA ARG A 50 -6.18 1.79 -7.86
C ARG A 50 -6.08 3.31 -7.92
N PRO A 51 -4.90 3.94 -7.82
CA PRO A 51 -4.77 5.27 -8.38
C PRO A 51 -5.08 5.08 -9.87
N HIS A 52 -6.24 5.56 -10.29
CA HIS A 52 -6.57 5.67 -11.71
C HIS A 52 -5.35 6.34 -12.34
N PRO A 53 -4.69 5.73 -13.34
CA PRO A 53 -3.63 6.42 -14.04
C PRO A 53 -4.24 7.72 -14.56
N SER A 54 -3.69 8.85 -14.12
CA SER A 54 -4.09 10.17 -14.61
C SER A 54 -3.97 10.16 -16.14
N PRO A 55 -4.94 10.74 -16.87
CA PRO A 55 -4.81 10.87 -18.31
C PRO A 55 -3.58 11.71 -18.60
N ARG A 56 -2.61 11.10 -19.27
CA ARG A 56 -1.42 11.78 -19.79
C ARG A 56 -1.91 12.96 -20.65
N PRO A 57 -1.53 14.22 -20.37
CA PRO A 57 -1.78 15.31 -21.30
C PRO A 57 -0.99 14.98 -22.57
N GLN A 58 -1.70 14.69 -23.66
CA GLN A 58 -1.06 14.55 -24.97
C GLN A 58 -0.42 15.91 -25.33
N PRO A 59 0.85 15.94 -25.76
CA PRO A 59 1.42 17.17 -26.31
C PRO A 59 0.63 17.55 -27.57
N PRO A 60 0.39 18.86 -27.82
CA PRO A 60 -0.33 19.29 -29.00
C PRO A 60 0.44 18.84 -30.24
N VAL A 61 -0.22 18.07 -31.10
CA VAL A 61 0.26 17.74 -32.45
C VAL A 61 0.43 19.07 -33.19
N VAL A 62 1.68 19.45 -33.44
CA VAL A 62 2.03 20.60 -34.28
C VAL A 62 1.59 20.26 -35.70
N ASN A 63 0.49 20.85 -36.15
CA ASN A 63 0.02 20.72 -37.52
C ASN A 63 0.74 21.78 -38.37
N HIS A 64 1.87 21.40 -38.98
CA HIS A 64 2.45 22.17 -40.08
C HIS A 64 1.62 21.90 -41.34
N SER A 65 0.53 22.64 -41.50
CA SER A 65 -0.11 22.79 -42.81
C SER A 65 0.57 23.94 -43.53
N ASP A 66 1.48 23.56 -44.42
CA ASP A 66 2.06 24.38 -45.48
C ASP A 66 0.92 24.87 -46.40
N THR A 67 0.76 26.19 -46.56
CA THR A 67 0.19 26.83 -47.77
C THR A 67 0.52 28.31 -47.81
#